data_AF-A0A6C8Z135-F1
#
_entry.id   AF-A0A6C8Z135-F1
#
_cell.length_a   1.000
_cell.length_b   1.000
_cell.length_c   1.000
_cell.angle_alpha   90.00
_cell.angle_beta   90.00
_cell.angle_gamma   90.00
#
_symmetry.space_group_name_H-M   'P 1'
#
loop_
_entity.id
_entity.type
_entity.pdbx_description
1 polymer ?
#
loop_
_entity_poly.entity_id
_entity_poly.type
_entity_poly.pdbx_seq_one_letter_code
_entity_poly.pdbx_strand_id
1 'polypeptide(L)'
;LSDDIGGAQIYLKREDLNHTGAHKVNNTIGQALLAKMVGKKRIIAETGAGQHGVATATIAARLGLECVVYMGADDVERQAMNVYRMRLLGATVVPVTSGTRTLKDAMNEAMRDWVTNVDSTYYVIGTVAGPHPYPMLVRDFQAIIGKEAKLQHYQKTG
;
A
#
# COMPACT_ATOMS: atom_id res chain seq x y z
N LEU A 1 -6.49 -29.60 -0.38
CA LEU A 1 -6.53 -28.63 -1.50
C LEU A 1 -6.31 -29.31 -2.85
N SER A 2 -5.17 -29.96 -3.10
CA SER A 2 -4.95 -30.68 -4.36
C SER A 2 -5.93 -31.84 -4.59
N ASP A 3 -6.20 -32.63 -3.56
CA ASP A 3 -7.18 -33.72 -3.63
C ASP A 3 -8.60 -33.20 -3.87
N ASP A 4 -8.94 -32.07 -3.25
CA ASP A 4 -10.26 -31.43 -3.36
C ASP A 4 -10.55 -30.90 -4.77
N ILE A 5 -9.53 -30.68 -5.60
CA ILE A 5 -9.66 -30.14 -6.97
C ILE A 5 -9.30 -31.16 -8.06
N GLY A 6 -9.23 -32.44 -7.72
CA GLY A 6 -8.98 -33.51 -8.71
C GLY A 6 -7.51 -33.68 -9.11
N GLY A 7 -6.57 -33.32 -8.22
CA GLY A 7 -5.17 -33.78 -8.28
C GLY A 7 -4.13 -32.76 -8.76
N ALA A 8 -4.53 -31.57 -9.23
CA ALA A 8 -3.56 -30.55 -9.60
C ALA A 8 -2.76 -30.05 -8.38
N GLN A 9 -1.45 -29.89 -8.54
CA GLN A 9 -0.56 -29.42 -7.48
C GLN A 9 -0.72 -27.92 -7.27
N ILE A 10 -1.18 -27.50 -6.09
CA ILE A 10 -1.40 -26.08 -5.77
C ILE A 10 -0.26 -25.56 -4.91
N TYR A 11 0.38 -24.49 -5.37
CA TYR A 11 1.44 -23.79 -4.65
C TYR A 11 0.94 -22.42 -4.22
N LEU A 12 1.12 -22.10 -2.94
CA LEU A 12 0.73 -20.81 -2.36
C LEU A 12 1.97 -19.92 -2.22
N LYS A 13 2.02 -18.80 -2.96
CA LYS A 13 3.03 -17.76 -2.76
C LYS A 13 2.64 -16.92 -1.54
N ARG A 14 3.36 -17.11 -0.44
CA ARG A 14 2.98 -16.68 0.92
C ARG A 14 3.27 -15.20 1.23
N GLU A 15 2.71 -14.29 0.44
CA GLU A 15 2.80 -12.83 0.70
C GLU A 15 2.05 -12.40 1.97
N ASP A 16 1.21 -13.26 2.53
CA ASP A 16 0.56 -13.07 3.83
C ASP A 16 1.55 -13.07 5.00
N LEU A 17 2.74 -13.67 4.82
CA LEU A 17 3.81 -13.70 5.83
C LEU A 17 4.70 -12.46 5.81
N ASN A 18 4.49 -11.56 4.84
CA ASN A 18 5.25 -10.32 4.78
C ASN A 18 5.02 -9.47 6.02
N HIS A 19 5.98 -8.60 6.33
CA HIS A 19 5.74 -7.56 7.33
C HIS A 19 4.48 -6.76 6.95
N THR A 20 3.68 -6.39 7.95
CA THR A 20 2.32 -5.83 7.79
C THR A 20 1.25 -6.78 7.22
N GLY A 21 1.59 -8.03 6.89
CA GLY A 21 0.64 -9.09 6.53
C GLY A 21 0.08 -9.04 5.10
N ALA A 22 0.74 -8.32 4.18
CA ALA A 22 0.30 -8.21 2.80
C ALA A 22 1.44 -7.86 1.82
N HIS A 23 1.24 -8.17 0.54
CA HIS A 23 2.11 -7.76 -0.57
C HIS A 23 2.31 -6.24 -0.70
N LYS A 24 1.46 -5.42 -0.08
CA LYS A 24 1.51 -3.95 -0.22
C LYS A 24 2.82 -3.35 0.28
N VAL A 25 3.50 -4.02 1.22
CA VAL A 25 4.79 -3.59 1.76
C VAL A 25 5.88 -3.45 0.68
N ASN A 26 5.85 -4.30 -0.36
CA ASN A 26 6.82 -4.27 -1.46
C ASN A 26 6.80 -2.91 -2.16
N ASN A 27 5.59 -2.44 -2.49
CA ASN A 27 5.35 -1.16 -3.14
C ASN A 27 5.63 0.03 -2.22
N THR A 28 5.17 -0.02 -0.96
CA THR A 28 5.34 1.11 -0.03
C THR A 28 6.81 1.34 0.33
N ILE A 29 7.61 0.27 0.46
CA ILE A 29 9.06 0.39 0.65
C ILE A 29 9.68 1.13 -0.54
N GLY A 30 9.41 0.68 -1.77
CA GLY A 30 9.97 1.29 -2.97
C GLY A 30 9.63 2.77 -3.09
N GLN A 31 8.35 3.12 -2.96
CA GLN A 31 7.90 4.50 -3.09
C GLN A 31 8.37 5.40 -1.94
N ALA A 32 8.38 4.91 -0.69
CA ALA A 32 8.86 5.73 0.44
C ALA A 32 10.37 5.97 0.38
N LEU A 33 11.15 5.01 -0.13
CA LEU A 33 12.56 5.23 -0.43
C LEU A 33 12.75 6.28 -1.52
N LEU A 34 11.97 6.23 -2.60
CA LEU A 34 11.96 7.28 -3.62
C LEU A 34 11.65 8.66 -3.03
N ALA A 35 10.60 8.75 -2.20
CA ALA A 35 10.22 9.98 -1.51
C ALA A 35 11.38 10.56 -0.69
N LYS A 36 12.09 9.71 0.05
CA LYS A 36 13.27 10.11 0.83
C LYS A 36 14.44 10.54 -0.06
N MET A 37 14.69 9.83 -1.15
CA MET A 37 15.77 10.16 -2.11
C MET A 37 15.54 11.51 -2.80
N VAL A 38 14.29 11.85 -3.10
CA VAL A 38 13.93 13.16 -3.69
C VAL A 38 13.70 14.25 -2.62
N GLY A 39 14.08 14.00 -1.36
CA GLY A 39 14.09 14.99 -0.28
C GLY A 39 12.71 15.34 0.31
N LYS A 40 11.67 14.56 0.02
CA LYS A 40 10.32 14.79 0.58
C LYS A 40 10.31 14.38 2.05
N LYS A 41 9.68 15.21 2.88
CA LYS A 41 9.60 15.02 4.33
C LYS A 41 8.26 14.43 4.78
N ARG A 42 7.27 14.48 3.88
CA ARG A 42 5.90 14.05 4.10
C ARG A 42 5.47 13.08 3.02
N ILE A 43 4.77 12.03 3.41
CA ILE A 43 4.12 11.10 2.50
C ILE A 43 2.63 11.03 2.80
N ILE A 44 1.85 10.88 1.74
CA ILE A 44 0.42 10.65 1.84
C ILE A 44 0.00 9.42 1.09
N ALA A 45 -1.12 8.81 1.49
CA ALA A 45 -1.69 7.65 0.82
C ALA A 45 -3.20 7.61 0.99
N GLU A 46 -3.87 6.81 0.16
CA GLU A 46 -5.28 6.48 0.22
C GLU A 46 -5.48 5.03 0.69
N THR A 47 -6.55 4.72 1.42
CA THR A 47 -6.84 3.33 1.76
C THR A 47 -8.33 3.04 1.91
N GLY A 48 -8.72 1.80 1.53
CA GLY A 48 -10.07 1.27 1.73
C GLY A 48 -10.06 0.29 2.90
N ALA A 49 -9.68 -0.97 2.66
CA ALA A 49 -9.57 -1.98 3.72
C ALA A 49 -8.49 -1.68 4.80
N GLY A 50 -7.63 -0.69 4.60
CA GLY A 50 -6.61 -0.24 5.58
C GLY A 50 -5.22 -0.86 5.42
N GLN A 51 -5.07 -1.96 4.69
CA GLN A 51 -3.78 -2.65 4.52
C GLN A 51 -2.70 -1.77 3.87
N HIS A 52 -3.07 -0.93 2.89
CA HIS A 52 -2.12 0.02 2.28
C HIS A 52 -1.72 1.10 3.25
N GLY A 53 -2.70 1.66 3.97
CA GLY A 53 -2.45 2.69 4.98
C GLY A 53 -1.52 2.20 6.10
N VAL A 54 -1.72 0.97 6.59
CA VAL A 54 -0.82 0.35 7.58
C VAL A 54 0.59 0.16 7.03
N ALA A 55 0.74 -0.34 5.79
CA ALA A 55 2.04 -0.50 5.15
C ALA A 55 2.77 0.84 4.96
N THR A 56 2.06 1.88 4.51
CA THR A 56 2.59 3.24 4.34
C THR A 56 2.99 3.86 5.68
N ALA A 57 2.13 3.76 6.71
CA ALA A 57 2.44 4.26 8.05
C ALA A 57 3.67 3.56 8.65
N THR A 58 3.79 2.24 8.43
CA THR A 58 4.92 1.45 8.93
C THR A 58 6.25 1.93 8.35
N ILE A 59 6.31 2.12 7.02
CA ILE A 59 7.55 2.57 6.38
C ILE A 59 7.85 4.04 6.67
N ALA A 60 6.84 4.90 6.79
CA ALA A 60 7.02 6.29 7.22
C ALA A 60 7.67 6.37 8.61
N ALA A 61 7.13 5.61 9.58
CA ALA A 61 7.68 5.53 10.93
C ALA A 61 9.15 5.07 10.91
N ARG A 62 9.48 4.07 10.08
CA ARG A 62 10.85 3.56 9.94
C ARG A 62 11.82 4.58 9.32
N LEU A 63 11.33 5.41 8.39
CA LEU A 63 12.14 6.36 7.64
C LEU A 63 12.17 7.78 8.23
N GLY A 64 11.33 8.05 9.23
CA GLY A 64 11.18 9.37 9.85
C GLY A 64 10.41 10.36 8.98
N LEU A 65 9.42 9.88 8.22
CA LEU A 65 8.59 10.71 7.35
C LEU A 65 7.24 10.99 8.02
N GLU A 66 6.72 12.21 7.88
CA GLU A 66 5.35 12.51 8.24
C GLU A 66 4.39 11.70 7.36
N CYS A 67 3.36 11.08 7.95
CA CYS A 67 2.43 10.23 7.21
C CYS A 67 0.98 10.66 7.42
N VAL A 68 0.28 10.92 6.32
CA VAL A 68 -1.17 11.17 6.31
C VAL A 68 -1.88 10.16 5.42
N VAL A 69 -2.87 9.47 5.96
CA VAL A 69 -3.66 8.46 5.23
C VAL A 69 -5.10 8.93 5.11
N TYR A 70 -5.56 9.06 3.87
CA TYR A 70 -6.95 9.35 3.53
C TYR A 70 -7.74 8.05 3.45
N MET A 71 -8.88 8.00 4.11
CA MET A 71 -9.72 6.80 4.18
C MET A 71 -11.18 7.21 4.17
N GLY A 72 -12.02 6.51 3.39
CA GLY A 72 -13.45 6.79 3.36
C GLY A 72 -14.06 6.66 4.77
N ALA A 73 -14.97 7.57 5.16
CA ALA A 73 -15.50 7.59 6.51
C ALA A 73 -16.17 6.25 6.91
N ASP A 74 -16.90 5.62 5.98
CA ASP A 74 -17.52 4.32 6.20
C ASP A 74 -16.46 3.21 6.36
N ASP A 75 -15.34 3.31 5.64
CA ASP A 75 -14.21 2.38 5.77
C ASP A 75 -13.47 2.57 7.10
N VAL A 76 -13.35 3.81 7.61
CA VAL A 76 -12.74 4.11 8.92
C VAL A 76 -13.50 3.39 10.04
N GLU A 77 -14.84 3.42 10.00
CA GLU A 77 -15.67 2.73 10.99
C GLU A 77 -15.55 1.21 10.88
N ARG A 78 -15.65 0.67 9.65
CA ARG A 78 -15.59 -0.78 9.40
C ARG A 78 -14.22 -1.39 9.68
N GLN A 79 -13.14 -0.61 9.54
CA GLN A 79 -11.75 -1.07 9.64
C GLN A 79 -11.02 -0.44 10.83
N ALA A 80 -11.72 -0.24 11.95
CA ALA A 80 -11.22 0.42 13.15
C ALA A 80 -9.87 -0.13 13.65
N MET A 81 -9.62 -1.45 13.52
CA MET A 81 -8.34 -2.06 13.91
C MET A 81 -7.16 -1.54 13.07
N ASN A 82 -7.33 -1.40 11.76
CA ASN A 82 -6.28 -0.86 10.89
C ASN A 82 -6.10 0.64 11.10
N VAL A 83 -7.18 1.38 11.38
CA VAL A 83 -7.11 2.80 11.78
C VAL A 83 -6.30 2.97 13.06
N TYR A 84 -6.55 2.14 14.06
CA TYR A 84 -5.80 2.13 15.30
C TYR A 84 -4.31 1.84 15.07
N ARG A 85 -3.99 0.83 14.26
CA ARG A 85 -2.59 0.51 13.89
C ARG A 85 -1.88 1.67 13.20
N MET A 86 -2.54 2.35 12.27
CA MET A 86 -1.98 3.53 11.60
C MET A 86 -1.65 4.65 12.60
N ARG A 87 -2.58 4.93 13.53
CA ARG A 87 -2.36 5.95 14.57
C ARG A 87 -1.23 5.57 15.54
N LEU A 88 -1.13 4.29 15.92
CA LEU A 88 -0.06 3.78 16.77
C LEU A 88 1.32 3.90 16.10
N LEU A 89 1.36 3.81 14.77
CA LEU A 89 2.56 4.06 13.96
C LEU A 89 2.85 5.56 13.75
N GLY A 90 2.05 6.46 14.34
CA GLY A 90 2.23 7.91 14.24
C GLY A 90 1.64 8.55 12.98
N ALA A 91 0.89 7.82 12.17
CA ALA A 91 0.22 8.38 11.00
C ALA A 91 -1.08 9.11 11.38
N THR A 92 -1.34 10.22 10.70
CA THR A 92 -2.64 10.91 10.77
C THR A 92 -3.61 10.23 9.82
N VAL A 93 -4.77 9.80 10.32
CA VAL A 93 -5.84 9.22 9.49
C VAL A 93 -6.93 10.26 9.29
N VAL A 94 -7.17 10.65 8.04
CA VAL A 94 -8.16 11.66 7.64
C VAL A 94 -9.40 10.96 7.06
N PRO A 95 -10.54 10.97 7.78
CA PRO A 95 -11.79 10.44 7.27
C PRO A 95 -12.35 11.31 6.14
N VAL A 96 -12.64 10.71 4.99
CA VAL A 96 -13.24 11.39 3.84
C VAL A 96 -14.75 11.19 3.85
N THR A 97 -15.48 12.27 4.10
CA THR A 97 -16.95 12.29 4.21
C THR A 97 -17.65 12.73 2.92
N SER A 98 -16.88 13.21 1.93
CA SER A 98 -17.37 13.64 0.62
C SER A 98 -17.76 12.45 -0.26
N GLY A 99 -18.68 12.70 -1.20
CA GLY A 99 -19.08 11.71 -2.20
C GLY A 99 -19.66 10.43 -1.61
N THR A 100 -19.17 9.30 -2.11
CA THR A 100 -19.61 7.95 -1.69
C THR A 100 -18.95 7.47 -0.41
N ARG A 101 -18.01 8.24 0.17
CA ARG A 101 -17.27 7.90 1.40
C ARG A 101 -16.48 6.59 1.30
N THR A 102 -15.98 6.28 0.10
CA THR A 102 -15.20 5.06 -0.18
C THR A 102 -13.78 5.38 -0.66
N LEU A 103 -13.00 4.35 -0.99
CA LEU A 103 -11.66 4.46 -1.57
C LEU A 103 -11.54 5.47 -2.72
N LYS A 104 -12.55 5.57 -3.59
CA LYS A 104 -12.52 6.52 -4.72
C LYS A 104 -12.43 7.97 -4.24
N ASP A 105 -13.22 8.32 -3.23
CA ASP A 105 -13.23 9.67 -2.66
C ASP A 105 -11.96 9.95 -1.88
N ALA A 106 -11.45 8.94 -1.15
CA ALA A 106 -10.15 9.02 -0.48
C ALA A 106 -9.00 9.30 -1.46
N MET A 107 -9.00 8.64 -2.62
CA MET A 107 -8.01 8.89 -3.69
C MET A 107 -8.08 10.33 -4.21
N ASN A 108 -9.28 10.88 -4.38
CA ASN A 108 -9.46 12.25 -4.85
C ASN A 108 -8.94 13.29 -3.83
N GLU A 109 -9.24 13.11 -2.55
CA GLU A 109 -8.73 14.00 -1.49
C GLU A 109 -7.20 13.90 -1.34
N ALA A 110 -6.63 12.68 -1.43
CA ALA A 110 -5.19 12.50 -1.44
C ALA A 110 -4.52 13.20 -2.63
N MET A 111 -5.11 13.12 -3.83
CA MET A 111 -4.59 13.84 -5.00
C MET A 111 -4.68 15.36 -4.83
N ARG A 112 -5.75 15.89 -4.22
CA ARG A 112 -5.87 17.32 -3.94
C ARG A 112 -4.79 17.81 -2.99
N ASP A 113 -4.58 17.09 -1.87
CA ASP A 113 -3.50 17.38 -0.93
C ASP A 113 -2.14 17.36 -1.64
N TRP A 114 -1.86 16.31 -2.43
CA TRP A 114 -0.60 16.20 -3.14
C TRP A 114 -0.33 17.38 -4.07
N VAL A 115 -1.32 17.81 -4.86
CA VAL A 115 -1.16 18.93 -5.79
C VAL A 115 -0.89 20.23 -5.04
N THR A 116 -1.54 20.45 -3.88
CA THR A 116 -1.31 21.63 -3.06
C THR A 116 0.04 21.62 -2.36
N ASN A 117 0.55 20.45 -1.98
CA ASN A 117 1.76 20.29 -1.15
C ASN A 117 2.92 19.59 -1.88
N VAL A 118 2.96 19.69 -3.22
CA VAL A 118 3.87 18.91 -4.08
C VAL A 118 5.35 19.10 -3.74
N ASP A 119 5.73 20.27 -3.25
CA ASP A 119 7.13 20.60 -2.93
C ASP A 119 7.67 19.79 -1.73
N SER A 120 6.82 19.51 -0.74
CA SER A 120 7.19 18.82 0.49
C SER A 120 6.68 17.38 0.58
N THR A 121 5.66 17.04 -0.23
CA THR A 121 4.88 15.80 -0.11
C THR A 121 5.09 14.84 -1.28
N TYR A 122 5.19 13.56 -0.98
CA TYR A 122 5.13 12.46 -1.95
C TYR A 122 3.82 11.67 -1.79
N TYR A 123 3.14 11.36 -2.90
CA TYR A 123 1.94 10.53 -2.87
C TYR A 123 2.28 9.05 -3.12
N VAL A 124 2.09 8.22 -2.10
CA VAL A 124 2.32 6.77 -2.16
C VAL A 124 1.03 6.06 -2.57
N ILE A 125 0.86 5.86 -3.88
CA ILE A 125 -0.32 5.16 -4.41
C ILE A 125 -0.26 3.65 -4.17
N GLY A 126 -1.38 3.05 -3.76
CA GLY A 126 -1.41 1.66 -3.28
C GLY A 126 -1.70 0.58 -4.31
N THR A 127 -2.02 0.96 -5.55
CA THR A 127 -2.48 0.03 -6.59
C THR A 127 -1.95 0.43 -7.97
N VAL A 128 -2.05 -0.48 -8.94
CA VAL A 128 -1.67 -0.27 -10.34
C VAL A 128 -2.73 0.62 -11.01
N ALA A 129 -2.79 1.87 -10.60
CA ALA A 129 -3.68 2.89 -11.10
C ALA A 129 -2.99 4.26 -11.07
N GLY A 130 -3.74 5.30 -11.43
CA GLY A 130 -3.22 6.66 -11.51
C GLY A 130 -2.46 6.94 -12.82
N PRO A 131 -1.96 8.17 -12.98
CA PRO A 131 -1.23 8.57 -14.17
C PRO A 131 0.17 7.93 -14.22
N HIS A 132 0.76 7.89 -15.41
CA HIS A 132 2.19 7.60 -15.52
C HIS A 132 3.00 8.57 -14.61
N PRO A 133 4.01 8.10 -13.86
CA PRO A 133 4.64 6.77 -13.91
C PRO A 133 4.08 5.73 -12.92
N TYR A 134 3.02 6.02 -12.17
CA TYR A 134 2.59 5.18 -11.05
C TYR A 134 2.23 3.73 -11.39
N PRO A 135 1.44 3.42 -12.45
CA PRO A 135 1.17 2.02 -12.80
C PRO A 135 2.44 1.21 -13.07
N MET A 136 3.44 1.83 -13.69
CA MET A 136 4.74 1.21 -13.97
C MET A 136 5.53 1.00 -12.67
N LEU A 137 5.63 2.02 -11.82
CA LEU A 137 6.33 1.94 -10.53
C LEU A 137 5.75 0.83 -9.63
N VAL A 138 4.44 0.81 -9.45
CA VAL A 138 3.78 -0.18 -8.59
C VAL A 138 4.00 -1.60 -9.12
N ARG A 139 3.85 -1.79 -10.45
CA ARG A 139 4.15 -3.08 -11.10
C ARG A 139 5.59 -3.50 -10.84
N ASP A 140 6.55 -2.60 -11.02
CA ASP A 140 7.97 -2.91 -10.95
C ASP A 140 8.40 -3.25 -9.51
N PHE A 141 7.85 -2.56 -8.50
CA PHE A 141 8.08 -2.92 -7.10
C PHE A 141 7.41 -4.25 -6.72
N GLN A 142 6.24 -4.57 -7.29
CA GLN A 142 5.58 -5.87 -7.07
C GLN A 142 6.17 -7.02 -7.88
N ALA A 143 6.99 -6.74 -8.90
CA ALA A 143 7.58 -7.76 -9.77
C ALA A 143 8.47 -8.77 -9.02
N ILE A 144 8.94 -8.41 -7.81
CA ILE A 144 9.69 -9.31 -6.94
C ILE A 144 8.92 -10.60 -6.62
N ILE A 145 7.60 -10.52 -6.45
CA ILE A 145 6.73 -11.67 -6.17
C ILE A 145 6.88 -12.72 -7.27
N GLY A 146 6.75 -12.28 -8.54
CA GLY A 146 6.83 -13.15 -9.70
C GLY A 146 8.24 -13.68 -9.95
N LYS A 147 9.26 -12.86 -9.73
CA LYS A 147 10.68 -13.27 -9.86
C LYS A 147 11.01 -14.39 -8.88
N GLU A 148 10.64 -14.23 -7.63
CA GLU A 148 10.84 -15.25 -6.60
C GLU A 148 9.98 -16.49 -6.85
N ALA A 149 8.69 -16.32 -7.17
CA ALA A 149 7.78 -17.44 -7.41
C ALA A 149 8.24 -18.31 -8.58
N LYS A 150 8.72 -17.69 -9.68
CA LYS A 150 9.26 -18.41 -10.84
C LYS A 150 10.50 -19.22 -10.47
N LEU A 151 11.44 -18.63 -9.74
CA LEU A 151 12.64 -19.33 -9.27
C LEU A 151 12.28 -20.49 -8.32
N GLN A 152 11.40 -20.24 -7.36
CA GLN A 152 10.92 -21.23 -6.38
C GLN A 152 10.18 -22.38 -7.06
N HIS A 153 9.43 -22.11 -8.13
CA HIS A 153 8.72 -23.12 -8.90
C HIS A 153 9.69 -24.05 -9.62
N TYR A 154 10.64 -23.52 -10.40
CA TYR A 154 11.66 -24.35 -11.07
C TYR A 154 12.47 -25.19 -10.07
N GLN A 155 12.84 -24.61 -8.92
CA GLN A 155 13.54 -25.36 -7.87
C GLN A 155 12.71 -26.53 -7.31
N LYS A 156 11.38 -26.47 -7.37
CA LYS A 156 10.48 -27.51 -6.87
C LYS A 156 10.08 -28.54 -7.93
N THR A 157 10.04 -28.17 -9.20
CA THR A 157 9.51 -29.03 -10.28
C THR A 157 10.56 -29.59 -11.22
N GLY A 158 11.80 -29.08 -11.18
CA GLY A 158 12.79 -29.30 -12.25
C GLY A 158 12.53 -28.41 -13.45
#